data_AF-A0A943L630-F1
#
_entry.id   AF-A0A943L630-F1
#
_cell.length_a   1.000
_cell.length_b   1.000
_cell.length_c   1.000
_cell.angle_alpha   90.00
_cell.angle_beta   90.00
_cell.angle_gamma   90.00
#
_symmetry.space_group_name_H-M   'P 1'
#
loop_
_entity.id
_entity.type
_entity.pdbx_description
1 polymer ?
#
loop_
_entity_poly.entity_id
_entity_poly.type
_entity_poly.pdbx_seq_one_letter_code
_entity_poly.pdbx_strand_id
1 'polypeptide(L)'
;MFSKLKMKAKAFSLIEVMVSLFIISVVIMTCVLKYDFKTDVASRKEINTLVSDLKSARSVAMNSGRSIGFWFDEDYYGFYDSNRGEFIAKRELKNGTFRLNKDGANTIDFGNIGANISKSSASTHFPTIYYETKTKNKTYRINCYIATGRVDVDETKK
;
A
#
# COMPACT_ATOMS: atom_id res chain seq x y z
N MET A 1 34.59 -30.12 -43.69
CA MET A 1 33.85 -29.77 -44.92
C MET A 1 32.43 -29.39 -44.52
N PHE A 2 32.15 -28.10 -44.28
CA PHE A 2 30.83 -27.64 -43.84
C PHE A 2 30.01 -27.22 -45.07
N SER A 3 28.96 -28.00 -45.36
CA SER A 3 27.98 -27.67 -46.38
C SER A 3 27.26 -26.37 -46.00
N LYS A 4 27.42 -25.32 -46.82
CA LYS A 4 26.61 -24.10 -46.74
C LYS A 4 25.18 -24.48 -47.08
N LEU A 5 24.34 -24.69 -46.07
CA LEU A 5 22.89 -24.73 -46.21
C LEU A 5 22.44 -23.37 -46.77
N LYS A 6 22.19 -23.31 -48.08
CA LYS A 6 21.52 -22.18 -48.74
C LYS A 6 20.12 -22.04 -48.13
N MET A 7 19.96 -21.17 -47.14
CA MET A 7 18.64 -20.71 -46.74
C MET A 7 18.08 -19.89 -47.91
N LYS A 8 17.01 -20.39 -48.56
CA LYS A 8 16.22 -19.57 -49.48
C LYS A 8 15.67 -18.39 -48.68
N ALA A 9 15.88 -17.17 -49.16
CA ALA A 9 15.19 -15.99 -48.64
C ALA A 9 13.68 -16.17 -48.86
N LYS A 10 12.98 -16.71 -47.86
CA LYS A 10 11.53 -16.78 -47.83
C LYS A 10 11.02 -15.45 -47.30
N ALA A 11 10.34 -14.69 -48.15
CA ALA A 11 9.58 -13.53 -47.72
C ALA A 11 8.34 -14.00 -46.96
N PHE A 12 8.05 -13.38 -45.82
CA PHE A 12 6.83 -13.63 -45.06
C PHE A 12 5.63 -13.05 -45.81
N SER A 13 4.52 -13.80 -45.82
CA SER A 13 3.28 -13.29 -46.40
C SER A 13 2.70 -12.18 -45.52
N LEU A 14 2.06 -11.18 -46.13
CA LEU A 14 1.44 -10.06 -45.40
C LEU A 14 0.48 -10.56 -44.31
N ILE A 15 -0.32 -11.59 -44.62
CA ILE A 15 -1.27 -12.16 -43.67
C ILE A 15 -0.59 -12.82 -42.46
N GLU A 16 0.56 -13.46 -42.68
CA GLU A 16 1.33 -14.12 -41.62
C GLU A 16 1.87 -13.09 -40.63
N VAL A 17 2.33 -11.94 -41.14
CA VAL A 17 2.78 -10.82 -40.30
C VAL A 17 1.62 -10.21 -39.52
N MET A 18 0.46 -10.00 -40.15
CA MET A 18 -0.71 -9.43 -39.47
C MET A 18 -1.22 -10.33 -38.34
N VAL A 19 -1.32 -11.64 -38.58
CA VAL A 19 -1.76 -12.60 -37.56
C VAL A 19 -0.74 -12.68 -36.42
N SER A 20 0.57 -12.68 -36.75
CA SER A 20 1.62 -12.70 -35.74
C SER A 20 1.57 -11.47 -34.83
N LEU A 21 1.41 -10.27 -35.40
CA LEU A 21 1.27 -9.03 -34.64
C LEU A 21 0.03 -9.04 -33.74
N PHE A 22 -1.08 -9.57 -34.24
CA PHE A 22 -2.31 -9.68 -33.47
C PHE A 22 -2.14 -10.60 -32.24
N ILE A 23 -1.54 -11.78 -32.43
CA ILE A 23 -1.30 -12.73 -31.34
C ILE A 23 -0.36 -12.11 -30.29
N ILE A 24 0.74 -11.48 -30.72
CA ILE A 24 1.69 -10.82 -29.81
C ILE A 24 0.98 -9.71 -29.02
N SER A 25 0.13 -8.90 -29.65
CA SER A 25 -0.65 -7.86 -28.99
C SER A 25 -1.54 -8.42 -27.87
N VAL A 26 -2.29 -9.49 -28.15
CA VAL A 26 -3.17 -10.13 -27.16
C VAL A 26 -2.36 -10.74 -26.00
N VAL A 27 -1.22 -11.38 -26.31
CA VAL A 27 -0.34 -11.95 -25.29
C VAL A 27 0.23 -10.86 -24.38
N ILE A 28 0.69 -9.73 -24.94
CA ILE A 28 1.20 -8.61 -24.14
C ILE A 28 0.07 -8.03 -23.27
N MET A 29 -1.12 -7.82 -23.84
CA MET A 29 -2.26 -7.25 -23.09
C MET A 29 -2.65 -8.12 -21.89
N THR A 30 -2.74 -9.43 -22.06
CA THR A 30 -3.06 -10.35 -20.96
C THR A 30 -1.99 -10.39 -19.88
N CYS A 31 -0.71 -10.29 -20.25
CA CYS A 31 0.40 -10.21 -19.30
C CYS A 31 0.35 -8.91 -18.47
N VAL A 32 0.11 -7.78 -19.12
CA VAL A 32 0.06 -6.46 -18.45
C VAL A 32 -1.12 -6.40 -17.47
N LEU A 33 -2.32 -6.83 -17.88
CA LEU A 33 -3.51 -6.82 -17.01
C LEU A 33 -3.30 -7.67 -15.76
N LYS A 34 -2.82 -8.91 -15.91
CA LYS A 34 -2.58 -9.81 -14.77
C LYS A 34 -1.57 -9.23 -13.77
N TYR A 35 -0.54 -8.54 -14.27
CA TYR A 35 0.46 -7.91 -13.43
C TYR A 35 -0.13 -6.76 -12.62
N ASP A 36 -0.89 -5.85 -13.25
CA ASP A 36 -1.51 -4.70 -12.56
C ASP A 36 -2.56 -5.16 -11.53
N PHE A 37 -3.35 -6.20 -11.82
CA PHE A 37 -4.28 -6.76 -10.82
C PHE A 37 -3.55 -7.36 -9.61
N LYS A 38 -2.44 -8.06 -9.82
CA LYS A 38 -1.69 -8.70 -8.73
C LYS A 38 -1.11 -7.66 -7.78
N THR A 39 -0.52 -6.60 -8.32
CA THR A 39 0.05 -5.52 -7.51
C THR A 39 -1.04 -4.74 -6.79
N ASP A 40 -2.17 -4.49 -7.44
CA ASP A 40 -3.31 -3.78 -6.82
C ASP A 40 -3.91 -4.53 -5.64
N VAL A 41 -4.16 -5.84 -5.81
CA VAL A 41 -4.69 -6.70 -4.75
C VAL A 41 -3.71 -6.78 -3.57
N ALA A 42 -2.41 -6.86 -3.85
CA ALA A 42 -1.39 -6.90 -2.80
C ALA A 42 -1.34 -5.58 -2.00
N SER A 43 -1.39 -4.43 -2.68
CA SER A 43 -1.45 -3.11 -2.04
C SER A 43 -2.72 -2.92 -1.21
N ARG A 44 -3.89 -3.31 -1.75
CA ARG A 44 -5.15 -3.26 -1.00
C ARG A 44 -5.13 -4.15 0.23
N LYS A 45 -4.47 -5.32 0.17
CA LYS A 45 -4.28 -6.20 1.33
C LYS A 45 -3.43 -5.54 2.41
N GLU A 46 -2.32 -4.90 2.04
CA GLU A 46 -1.47 -4.16 2.98
C GLU A 46 -2.24 -3.00 3.64
N ILE A 47 -2.99 -2.23 2.87
CA ILE A 47 -3.85 -1.14 3.36
C ILE A 47 -4.91 -1.69 4.32
N ASN A 48 -5.66 -2.73 3.94
CA ASN A 48 -6.69 -3.32 4.80
C ASN A 48 -6.12 -3.88 6.10
N THR A 49 -4.91 -4.44 6.06
CA THR A 49 -4.19 -4.90 7.26
C THR A 49 -3.88 -3.72 8.17
N LEU A 50 -3.37 -2.62 7.62
CA LEU A 50 -3.13 -1.39 8.40
C LEU A 50 -4.42 -0.86 9.03
N VAL A 51 -5.52 -0.80 8.27
CA VAL A 51 -6.82 -0.37 8.79
C VAL A 51 -7.29 -1.25 9.94
N SER A 52 -7.12 -2.56 9.84
CA SER A 52 -7.46 -3.51 10.90
C SER A 52 -6.57 -3.33 12.13
N ASP A 53 -5.26 -3.13 11.93
CA ASP A 53 -4.30 -2.93 13.01
C ASP A 53 -4.56 -1.59 13.73
N LEU A 54 -4.90 -0.51 13.01
CA LEU A 54 -5.32 0.78 13.59
C LEU A 54 -6.57 0.64 14.48
N LYS A 55 -7.59 -0.10 14.02
CA LYS A 55 -8.80 -0.37 14.83
C LYS A 55 -8.48 -1.19 16.06
N SER A 56 -7.62 -2.20 15.91
CA SER A 56 -7.22 -3.09 17.01
C SER A 56 -6.43 -2.33 18.06
N ALA A 57 -5.45 -1.53 17.64
CA ALA A 57 -4.65 -0.70 18.54
C ALA A 57 -5.49 0.35 19.28
N ARG A 58 -6.48 0.97 18.61
CA ARG A 58 -7.47 1.83 19.29
C ARG A 58 -8.23 1.08 20.37
N SER A 59 -8.73 -0.12 20.07
CA SER A 59 -9.44 -0.96 21.05
C SER A 59 -8.55 -1.30 22.24
N VAL A 60 -7.29 -1.65 21.99
CA VAL A 60 -6.29 -1.92 23.04
C VAL A 60 -6.04 -0.66 23.89
N ALA A 61 -5.82 0.50 23.27
CA ALA A 61 -5.60 1.76 23.98
C ALA A 61 -6.79 2.12 24.89
N MET A 62 -8.03 1.97 24.38
CA MET A 62 -9.26 2.25 25.13
C MET A 62 -9.49 1.27 26.29
N ASN A 63 -9.27 -0.02 26.08
CA ASN A 63 -9.54 -1.05 27.08
C ASN A 63 -8.45 -1.13 28.16
N SER A 64 -7.19 -0.93 27.77
CA SER A 64 -6.05 -1.08 28.70
C SER A 64 -5.72 0.20 29.45
N GLY A 65 -6.27 1.34 29.03
CA GLY A 65 -5.85 2.64 29.55
C GLY A 65 -4.34 2.80 29.39
N ARG A 66 -3.82 2.58 28.18
CA ARG A 66 -2.40 2.74 27.84
C ARG A 66 -2.25 3.54 26.57
N SER A 67 -1.12 4.23 26.47
CA SER A 67 -0.74 4.93 25.25
C SER A 67 -0.16 3.94 24.24
N ILE A 68 -0.71 3.90 23.04
CA ILE A 68 -0.23 3.04 21.94
C ILE A 68 0.31 3.92 20.83
N GLY A 69 1.57 3.75 20.45
CA GLY A 69 2.20 4.43 19.32
C GLY A 69 2.17 3.59 18.06
N PHE A 70 2.06 4.21 16.89
CA PHE A 70 2.31 3.63 15.57
C PHE A 70 3.58 4.23 14.99
N TRP A 71 4.44 3.37 14.46
CA TRP A 71 5.63 3.74 13.72
C TRP A 71 5.48 3.30 12.27
N PHE A 72 5.78 4.22 11.35
CA PHE A 72 5.86 3.99 9.91
C PHE A 72 7.30 4.18 9.46
N ASP A 73 7.87 3.11 8.90
CA ASP A 73 9.18 3.09 8.29
C ASP A 73 9.04 2.82 6.78
N GLU A 74 10.14 2.86 6.04
CA GLU A 74 10.13 2.60 4.59
C GLU A 74 9.72 1.17 4.26
N ASP A 75 10.22 0.22 5.06
CA ASP A 75 10.08 -1.24 4.83
C ASP A 75 9.14 -1.94 5.81
N TYR A 76 8.67 -1.27 6.86
CA TYR A 76 7.75 -1.86 7.82
C TYR A 76 6.89 -0.80 8.52
N TYR A 77 5.79 -1.24 9.11
CA TYR A 77 5.09 -0.47 10.13
C TYR A 77 4.81 -1.35 11.35
N GLY A 78 4.51 -0.73 12.47
CA GLY A 78 4.12 -1.47 13.65
C GLY A 78 3.51 -0.57 14.70
N PHE A 79 2.86 -1.18 15.68
CA PHE A 79 2.37 -0.45 16.86
C PHE A 79 2.97 -1.03 18.13
N TYR A 80 3.23 -0.15 19.09
CA TYR A 80 3.96 -0.42 20.33
C TYR A 80 3.27 0.20 21.53
N ASP A 81 3.47 -0.37 22.72
CA ASP A 81 3.05 0.26 23.97
C ASP A 81 4.06 1.36 24.30
N SER A 82 3.64 2.63 24.30
CA SER A 82 4.54 3.77 24.54
C SER A 82 5.21 3.69 25.92
N ASN A 83 4.62 2.98 26.89
CA ASN A 83 5.20 2.82 28.22
C ASN A 83 6.26 1.72 28.30
N ARG A 84 6.21 0.73 27.40
CA ARG A 84 7.12 -0.43 27.39
C ARG A 84 8.19 -0.33 26.32
N GLY A 85 7.96 0.45 25.26
CA GLY A 85 8.86 0.56 24.11
C GLY A 85 8.92 -0.70 23.24
N GLU A 86 8.06 -1.69 23.49
CA GLU A 86 8.02 -2.95 22.75
C GLU A 86 6.90 -2.94 21.71
N PHE A 87 7.22 -3.41 20.49
CA PHE A 87 6.23 -3.60 19.44
C PHE A 87 5.25 -4.72 19.83
N ILE A 88 3.97 -4.37 19.86
CA ILE A 88 2.87 -5.31 20.02
C ILE A 88 2.64 -6.05 18.70
N ALA A 89 2.78 -5.35 17.57
CA ALA A 89 2.83 -5.97 16.26
C ALA A 89 3.75 -5.18 15.33
N LYS A 90 4.53 -5.91 14.52
CA LYS A 90 5.35 -5.40 13.43
C LYS A 90 4.96 -6.10 12.13
N ARG A 91 4.84 -5.32 11.06
CA ARG A 91 4.38 -5.74 9.73
C ARG A 91 5.35 -5.26 8.67
N GLU A 92 5.92 -6.19 7.92
CA GLU A 92 6.77 -5.86 6.78
C GLU A 92 5.93 -5.37 5.60
N LEU A 93 6.44 -4.35 4.92
CA LEU A 93 5.87 -3.79 3.71
C LEU A 93 6.62 -4.33 2.49
N LYS A 94 5.90 -4.99 1.59
CA LYS A 94 6.51 -5.59 0.39
C LYS A 94 6.20 -4.80 -0.86
N ASN A 95 5.04 -4.14 -0.91
CA ASN A 95 4.49 -3.58 -2.15
C ASN A 95 4.43 -2.05 -2.18
N GLY A 96 4.65 -1.38 -1.04
CA GLY A 96 4.64 0.08 -0.95
C GLY A 96 5.17 0.58 0.37
N THR A 97 5.08 1.88 0.58
CA THR A 97 5.55 2.55 1.80
C THR A 97 4.43 3.44 2.33
N PHE A 98 4.24 3.41 3.65
CA PHE A 98 3.33 4.34 4.32
C PHE A 98 4.08 5.61 4.71
N ARG A 99 3.44 6.77 4.56
CA ARG A 99 3.95 8.06 5.00
C ARG A 99 2.84 8.84 5.67
N LEU A 100 3.16 9.58 6.72
CA LEU A 100 2.26 10.61 7.23
C LEU A 100 2.40 11.86 6.36
N ASN A 101 1.52 12.83 6.58
CA ASN A 101 1.48 14.10 5.86
C ASN A 101 2.88 14.75 5.69
N LYS A 102 3.00 15.62 4.69
CA LYS A 102 4.21 16.16 4.02
C LYS A 102 5.45 16.58 4.84
N ASP A 103 5.42 16.56 6.18
CA ASP A 103 6.43 17.12 7.07
C ASP A 103 7.28 16.06 7.82
N GLY A 104 7.33 14.82 7.33
CA GLY A 104 8.33 13.83 7.78
C GLY A 104 8.09 13.22 9.17
N ALA A 105 6.91 13.41 9.75
CA ALA A 105 6.50 12.65 10.92
C ALA A 105 6.30 11.18 10.53
N ASN A 106 6.93 10.26 11.26
CA ASN A 106 6.84 8.82 11.02
C ASN A 106 6.03 8.10 12.12
N THR A 107 5.50 8.85 13.08
CA THR A 107 4.85 8.32 14.28
C THR A 107 3.47 8.92 14.52
N ILE A 108 2.55 8.08 15.01
CA ILE A 108 1.23 8.49 15.50
C ILE A 108 1.02 7.92 16.90
N ASP A 109 0.71 8.76 17.89
CA ASP A 109 0.43 8.30 19.25
C ASP A 109 -1.05 8.38 19.62
N PHE A 110 -1.57 7.27 20.15
CA PHE A 110 -2.88 7.16 20.77
C PHE A 110 -2.72 7.28 22.29
N GLY A 111 -2.80 8.49 22.85
CA GLY A 111 -2.59 8.75 24.28
C GLY A 111 -3.70 8.25 25.25
N ASN A 112 -3.37 8.22 26.55
CA ASN A 112 -4.13 7.54 27.61
C ASN A 112 -5.24 8.36 28.31
N ILE A 113 -5.21 9.70 28.31
CA ILE A 113 -6.28 10.47 28.96
C ILE A 113 -7.40 10.66 27.95
N GLY A 114 -8.39 9.77 28.01
CA GLY A 114 -9.67 9.97 27.35
C GLY A 114 -9.55 10.30 25.89
N ALA A 115 -8.71 9.56 25.15
CA ALA A 115 -8.63 9.72 23.71
C ALA A 115 -8.06 11.13 23.35
N ASN A 116 -6.83 11.24 22.83
CA ASN A 116 -6.44 12.39 21.97
C ASN A 116 -7.14 12.26 20.60
N ILE A 117 -8.44 12.17 20.77
CA ILE A 117 -9.49 11.66 19.93
C ILE A 117 -10.82 12.25 20.37
N SER A 118 -10.97 12.59 21.64
CA SER A 118 -12.07 13.37 22.16
C SER A 118 -11.59 14.33 23.24
N LYS A 119 -11.79 15.62 22.96
CA LYS A 119 -11.79 16.79 23.87
C LYS A 119 -10.47 17.57 23.98
N SER A 120 -10.42 18.62 23.14
CA SER A 120 -9.53 19.79 23.17
C SER A 120 -8.11 19.53 22.64
N SER A 121 -7.69 19.96 21.44
CA SER A 121 -8.00 21.23 20.76
C SER A 121 -7.67 21.15 19.25
N ALA A 122 -8.64 21.55 18.43
CA ALA A 122 -8.50 21.99 17.03
C ALA A 122 -8.12 21.00 15.90
N SER A 123 -7.73 19.74 16.10
CA SER A 123 -7.64 18.77 14.99
C SER A 123 -8.71 17.68 15.08
N THR A 124 -9.83 17.90 14.40
CA THR A 124 -10.91 16.91 14.19
C THR A 124 -10.49 15.71 13.34
N HIS A 125 -9.22 15.62 12.94
CA HIS A 125 -8.72 14.73 11.90
C HIS A 125 -7.44 14.01 12.37
N PHE A 126 -7.43 12.69 12.26
CA PHE A 126 -6.19 11.91 12.33
C PHE A 126 -5.26 12.36 11.22
N PRO A 127 -3.93 12.31 11.41
CA PRO A 127 -3.01 12.56 10.31
C PRO A 127 -3.36 11.64 9.15
N THR A 128 -3.55 12.24 7.97
CA THR A 128 -3.76 11.49 6.75
C THR A 128 -2.53 10.62 6.48
N ILE A 129 -2.77 9.30 6.35
CA ILE A 129 -1.74 8.35 5.97
C ILE A 129 -1.78 8.20 4.45
N TYR A 130 -0.63 8.29 3.81
CA TYR A 130 -0.46 8.02 2.39
C TYR A 130 0.22 6.66 2.23
N TYR A 131 -0.30 5.83 1.33
CA TYR A 131 0.39 4.63 0.86
C TYR A 131 0.84 4.86 -0.57
N GLU A 132 2.15 4.86 -0.77
CA GLU A 132 2.78 4.96 -2.09
C GLU A 132 3.19 3.56 -2.55
N THR A 133 2.65 3.11 -3.68
CA THR A 133 3.10 1.86 -4.32
C THR A 133 4.57 1.94 -4.72
N LYS A 134 5.32 0.83 -4.68
CA LYS A 134 6.75 0.83 -5.08
C LYS A 134 6.98 1.31 -6.52
N THR A 135 6.00 1.08 -7.40
CA THR A 135 6.04 1.55 -8.79
C THR A 135 5.69 3.04 -8.93
N LYS A 136 5.27 3.70 -7.83
CA LYS A 136 4.88 5.13 -7.73
C LYS A 136 3.73 5.55 -8.66
N ASN A 137 3.00 4.59 -9.21
CA ASN A 137 1.89 4.84 -10.13
C ASN A 137 0.58 5.16 -9.41
N LYS A 138 0.41 4.64 -8.19
CA LYS A 138 -0.79 4.85 -7.36
C LYS A 138 -0.40 5.34 -5.98
N THR A 139 -1.17 6.30 -5.47
CA THR A 139 -1.10 6.78 -4.10
C THR A 139 -2.47 6.65 -3.47
N TYR A 140 -2.55 5.98 -2.32
CA TYR A 140 -3.79 5.86 -1.57
C TYR A 140 -3.76 6.81 -0.39
N ARG A 141 -4.83 7.58 -0.22
CA ARG A 141 -5.04 8.46 0.91
C ARG A 141 -5.95 7.77 1.92
N ILE A 142 -5.43 7.53 3.11
CA ILE A 142 -6.12 6.83 4.19
C ILE A 142 -6.42 7.87 5.27
N ASN A 143 -7.70 8.19 5.42
CA ASN A 143 -8.19 9.12 6.43
C ASN A 143 -8.82 8.31 7.56
N CYS A 144 -8.27 8.43 8.77
CA CYS A 144 -8.89 7.84 9.95
C CYS A 144 -9.68 8.92 10.68
N TYR A 145 -10.94 8.62 10.99
CA TYR A 145 -11.79 9.47 11.79
C TYR A 145 -11.72 9.00 13.21
N ILE A 146 -11.10 9.85 13.99
CA ILE A 146 -10.73 9.57 15.34
C ILE A 146 -11.97 9.31 16.24
N ALA A 147 -12.99 10.17 16.15
CA ALA A 147 -14.19 10.08 16.99
C ALA A 147 -15.03 8.82 16.70
N THR A 148 -15.10 8.40 15.44
CA THR A 148 -15.96 7.30 15.00
C THR A 148 -15.21 5.99 14.79
N GLY A 149 -13.88 6.02 14.67
CA GLY A 149 -13.07 4.89 14.21
C GLY A 149 -13.31 4.51 12.75
N ARG A 150 -14.02 5.35 11.99
CA ARG A 150 -14.24 5.18 10.56
C ARG A 150 -12.91 5.39 9.85
N VAL A 151 -12.60 4.54 8.87
CA VAL A 151 -11.41 4.70 8.03
C VAL A 151 -11.87 4.76 6.59
N ASP A 152 -11.62 5.90 5.94
CA ASP A 152 -11.90 6.11 4.54
C ASP A 152 -10.60 5.98 3.75
N VAL A 153 -10.66 5.25 2.63
CA VAL A 153 -9.52 5.00 1.75
C VAL A 153 -9.88 5.53 0.36
N ASP A 154 -9.21 6.59 -0.05
CA ASP A 154 -9.36 7.19 -1.38
C ASP A 154 -8.14 6.84 -2.23
N GLU A 155 -8.38 6.36 -3.45
CA GLU A 155 -7.31 6.11 -4.43
C GLU A 155 -7.11 7.36 -5.29
N THR A 156 -5.87 7.86 -5.33
CA THR A 156 -5.47 8.90 -6.29
C THR A 156 -4.49 8.29 -7.28
N LYS A 157 -4.90 8.24 -8.56
CA LYS A 157 -4.01 7.87 -9.67
C LYS A 157 -3.24 9.12 -10.10
N LYS A 158 -1.94 8.96 -10.37
CA LYS A 158 -1.14 9.98 -11.06
C LYS A 158 -1.39 9.92 -12.55
#